data_AF-A0AAN4Z2I0-F1
#
_entry.id   AF-A0AAN4Z2I0-F1
#
_cell.length_a   1.000
_cell.length_b   1.000
_cell.length_c   1.000
_cell.angle_alpha   90.00
_cell.angle_beta   90.00
_cell.angle_gamma   90.00
#
_symmetry.space_group_name_H-M   'P 1'
#
loop_
_entity.id
_entity.type
_entity.pdbx_description
1 polymer ?
#
loop_
_entity_poly.entity_id
_entity_poly.type
_entity_poly.pdbx_seq_one_letter_code
_entity_poly.pdbx_strand_id
1 'polypeptide(L)'
;DARVTFDKSEVLDNVDLQGAITASFRCASGCRVYTVTESDSLVIVDDKGRVAETLIEDIANVFELEGGKYTLKNTGPTNPTFVFYVVEKGSAAYNTFVVFVGGGARQWIEANSEYVILSSIGIIDFGNFTGFTESDPLPTVYAAPAEAIDSCRPVFTTRSAASLANTAFSVNSPIATVSFKGGSGNWDAGYGKFLIVSSDAIQSSMTQDASAVYTSPGYVGCP
;
A
#
# COMPACT_ATOMS: atom_id res chain seq x y z
N ASP A 1 8.32 5.97 -16.80
CA ASP A 1 7.03 5.90 -16.11
C ASP A 1 6.47 7.28 -15.86
N ALA A 2 5.15 7.38 -15.88
CA ALA A 2 4.44 8.56 -15.42
C ALA A 2 3.99 8.32 -13.97
N ARG A 3 4.18 9.31 -13.12
CA ARG A 3 3.63 9.31 -11.76
C ARG A 3 2.12 9.08 -11.80
N VAL A 4 1.63 8.16 -10.98
CA VAL A 4 0.19 7.93 -10.82
C VAL A 4 -0.31 8.77 -9.65
N THR A 5 -1.28 9.63 -9.95
CA THR A 5 -1.93 10.52 -9.00
C THR A 5 -3.39 10.10 -8.89
N PHE A 6 -3.90 9.99 -7.67
CA PHE A 6 -5.30 9.69 -7.40
C PHE A 6 -6.00 10.96 -6.89
N ASP A 7 -7.32 10.90 -6.78
CA ASP A 7 -8.12 12.09 -6.50
C ASP A 7 -7.73 12.80 -5.20
N LYS A 8 -7.40 12.05 -4.14
CA LYS A 8 -7.03 12.59 -2.81
C LYS A 8 -5.86 11.84 -2.17
N SER A 9 -5.11 11.08 -2.95
CA SER A 9 -3.92 10.39 -2.50
C SER A 9 -2.87 10.34 -3.60
N GLU A 10 -1.62 10.22 -3.18
CA GLU A 10 -0.49 10.18 -4.08
C GLU A 10 0.51 9.16 -3.55
N VAL A 11 1.09 8.41 -4.46
CA VAL A 11 2.20 7.53 -4.14
C VAL A 11 3.41 8.06 -4.88
N LEU A 12 4.49 8.21 -4.15
CA LEU A 12 5.76 8.71 -4.62
C LEU A 12 6.82 7.63 -4.38
N ASP A 13 7.66 7.36 -5.37
CA ASP A 13 8.75 6.40 -5.24
C ASP A 13 10.05 6.89 -5.90
N ASN A 14 11.07 6.03 -5.91
CA ASN A 14 12.38 6.34 -6.46
C ASN A 14 12.36 6.87 -7.91
N VAL A 15 11.34 6.55 -8.73
CA VAL A 15 11.25 7.06 -10.10
C VAL A 15 10.88 8.54 -10.13
N ASP A 16 10.18 9.05 -9.11
CA ASP A 16 9.77 10.46 -9.03
C ASP A 16 10.94 11.41 -8.73
N LEU A 17 12.03 10.90 -8.18
CA LEU A 17 13.29 11.63 -7.98
C LEU A 17 14.39 11.18 -8.95
N GLN A 18 14.06 10.38 -9.97
CA GLN A 18 15.05 10.00 -10.98
C GLN A 18 15.35 11.19 -11.90
N GLY A 19 16.56 11.74 -11.78
CA GLY A 19 16.96 12.93 -12.55
C GLY A 19 16.41 14.26 -11.99
N ALA A 20 15.75 14.23 -10.84
CA ALA A 20 15.31 15.41 -10.10
C ALA A 20 15.74 15.31 -8.62
N ILE A 21 15.81 16.43 -7.92
CA ILE A 21 16.08 16.44 -6.46
C ILE A 21 14.82 16.72 -5.64
N THR A 22 13.68 16.92 -6.32
CA THR A 22 12.43 17.31 -5.69
C THR A 22 11.23 16.70 -6.41
N ALA A 23 10.24 16.26 -5.65
CA ALA A 23 8.93 15.85 -6.14
C ALA A 23 7.83 16.54 -5.31
N SER A 24 6.99 17.34 -5.97
CA SER A 24 5.89 18.04 -5.28
C SER A 24 4.72 17.11 -5.01
N PHE A 25 3.98 17.28 -3.93
CA PHE A 25 2.74 16.55 -3.66
C PHE A 25 1.69 17.46 -3.03
N ARG A 26 0.42 17.10 -3.18
CA ARG A 26 -0.70 17.91 -2.69
C ARG A 26 -1.14 17.49 -1.28
N CYS A 27 -1.55 18.49 -0.50
CA CYS A 27 -2.07 18.30 0.85
C CYS A 27 -3.17 19.35 1.11
N ALA A 28 -4.18 19.44 0.24
CA ALA A 28 -5.06 20.61 0.15
C ALA A 28 -5.82 20.95 1.46
N SER A 29 -6.26 19.93 2.19
CA SER A 29 -7.01 20.07 3.46
C SER A 29 -6.24 19.54 4.67
N GLY A 30 -4.92 19.38 4.53
CA GLY A 30 -4.09 18.55 5.39
C GLY A 30 -4.07 17.10 4.89
N CYS A 31 -3.09 16.32 5.33
CA CYS A 31 -2.85 14.97 4.85
C CYS A 31 -2.06 14.16 5.87
N ARG A 32 -2.18 12.83 5.76
CA ARG A 32 -1.26 11.88 6.38
C ARG A 32 -0.23 11.44 5.36
N VAL A 33 1.03 11.43 5.76
CA VAL A 33 2.13 10.90 4.94
C VAL A 33 2.66 9.65 5.62
N TYR A 34 2.65 8.55 4.90
CA TYR A 34 3.14 7.25 5.31
C TYR A 34 4.42 6.93 4.54
N THR A 35 5.44 6.43 5.22
CA THR A 35 6.67 5.96 4.57
C THR A 35 7.26 4.78 5.30
N VAL A 36 7.84 3.86 4.53
CA VAL A 36 8.67 2.73 4.98
C VAL A 36 10.16 3.08 4.99
N THR A 37 10.51 4.28 4.52
CA THR A 37 11.89 4.67 4.25
C THR A 37 12.40 5.58 5.34
N GLU A 38 13.43 5.11 6.04
CA GLU A 38 14.24 5.93 6.94
C GLU A 38 15.36 6.60 6.15
N SER A 39 15.44 7.93 6.21
CA SER A 39 16.48 8.69 5.50
C SER A 39 16.65 10.09 6.08
N ASP A 40 17.87 10.42 6.51
CA ASP A 40 18.27 11.79 6.86
C ASP A 40 18.41 12.71 5.64
N SER A 41 18.42 12.11 4.46
CA SER A 41 18.63 12.75 3.17
C SER A 41 17.32 13.06 2.46
N LEU A 42 16.19 12.58 2.97
CA LEU A 42 14.86 12.90 2.44
C LEU A 42 14.11 13.77 3.46
N VAL A 43 13.67 14.93 3.01
CA VAL A 43 12.95 15.89 3.85
C VAL A 43 11.69 16.39 3.13
N ILE A 44 10.63 16.62 3.90
CA ILE A 44 9.43 17.27 3.42
C ILE A 44 9.59 18.77 3.62
N VAL A 45 9.40 19.55 2.57
CA VAL A 45 9.56 21.00 2.57
C VAL A 45 8.24 21.68 2.21
N ASP A 46 7.86 22.72 2.95
CA ASP A 46 6.68 23.52 2.66
C ASP A 46 6.88 24.48 1.46
N ASP A 47 5.83 25.18 1.06
CA ASP A 47 5.85 26.15 -0.04
C ASP A 47 6.76 27.37 0.21
N LYS A 48 7.23 27.56 1.44
CA LYS A 48 8.18 28.61 1.85
C LYS A 48 9.62 28.11 1.91
N GLY A 49 9.87 26.85 1.55
CA GLY A 49 11.21 26.26 1.59
C GLY A 49 11.65 25.83 2.99
N ARG A 50 10.75 25.80 3.98
CA ARG A 50 11.06 25.36 5.35
C ARG A 50 10.87 23.84 5.45
N VAL A 51 11.78 23.18 6.17
CA VAL A 51 11.62 21.75 6.48
C VAL A 51 10.41 21.60 7.39
N ALA A 52 9.39 20.91 6.89
CA ALA A 52 8.21 20.53 7.63
C ALA A 52 8.47 19.26 8.44
N GLU A 53 9.10 18.25 7.82
CA GLU A 53 9.40 16.96 8.46
C GLU A 53 10.69 16.32 7.92
N THR A 54 11.29 15.46 8.74
CA THR A 54 12.48 14.65 8.40
C THR A 54 12.18 13.16 8.63
N LEU A 55 12.71 12.26 7.79
CA LEU A 55 12.42 10.82 7.88
C LEU A 55 13.39 10.06 8.80
N ILE A 56 13.76 10.67 9.92
CA ILE A 56 14.79 10.17 10.82
C ILE A 56 14.06 9.58 12.02
N GLU A 57 13.98 8.25 12.06
CA GLU A 57 13.45 7.37 13.14
C GLU A 57 11.98 6.91 13.03
N ASP A 58 11.83 5.61 13.30
CA ASP A 58 10.64 4.74 13.48
C ASP A 58 10.02 4.05 12.24
N ILE A 59 9.77 2.75 12.41
CA ILE A 59 9.37 1.77 11.39
C ILE A 59 7.86 1.84 11.16
N ALA A 60 7.30 3.04 11.04
CA ALA A 60 5.90 3.32 10.69
C ALA A 60 5.69 4.84 10.72
N ASN A 61 6.50 5.55 9.93
CA ASN A 61 6.48 7.00 9.96
C ASN A 61 5.18 7.52 9.35
N VAL A 62 4.28 7.95 10.24
CA VAL A 62 3.03 8.63 9.90
C VAL A 62 3.13 10.07 10.36
N PHE A 63 3.17 10.99 9.41
CA PHE A 63 3.19 12.42 9.66
C PHE A 63 1.83 13.02 9.33
N GLU A 64 1.30 13.87 10.21
CA GLU A 64 0.17 14.73 9.85
C GLU A 64 0.70 16.09 9.41
N LEU A 65 0.41 16.46 8.17
CA LEU A 65 0.74 17.76 7.60
C LEU A 65 -0.51 18.63 7.51
N GLU A 66 -0.33 19.92 7.77
CA GLU A 66 -1.37 20.92 7.60
C GLU A 66 -1.75 21.16 6.13
N GLY A 67 -2.83 21.89 5.90
CA GLY A 67 -3.26 22.26 4.55
C GLY A 67 -2.20 23.08 3.81
N GLY A 68 -1.71 22.59 2.68
CA GLY A 68 -0.66 23.27 1.92
C GLY A 68 -0.16 22.57 0.66
N LYS A 69 0.91 23.13 0.11
CA LYS A 69 1.71 22.54 -0.97
C LYS A 69 3.05 22.13 -0.39
N TYR A 70 3.45 20.89 -0.66
CA TYR A 70 4.68 20.34 -0.12
C TYR A 70 5.54 19.77 -1.24
N THR A 71 6.83 19.61 -0.94
CA THR A 71 7.81 19.01 -1.82
C THR A 71 8.66 18.04 -1.02
N LEU A 72 8.72 16.79 -1.47
CA LEU A 72 9.75 15.85 -1.04
C LEU A 72 11.06 16.27 -1.69
N LYS A 73 12.08 16.52 -0.88
CA LYS A 73 13.40 16.95 -1.35
C LYS A 73 14.46 15.95 -0.91
N ASN A 74 15.29 15.56 -1.86
CA ASN A 74 16.50 14.79 -1.61
C ASN A 74 17.70 15.72 -1.46
N THR A 75 18.37 15.63 -0.32
CA THR A 75 19.60 16.36 0.04
C THR A 75 20.84 15.48 0.02
N GLY A 76 20.69 14.17 -0.21
CA GLY A 76 21.76 13.18 -0.22
C GLY A 76 22.11 12.68 -1.63
N PRO A 77 22.48 11.38 -1.78
CA PRO A 77 22.88 10.81 -3.06
C PRO A 77 21.79 10.86 -4.13
N THR A 78 22.17 10.92 -5.40
CA THR A 78 21.23 10.83 -6.53
C THR A 78 20.53 9.48 -6.55
N ASN A 79 19.25 9.46 -6.94
CA ASN A 79 18.39 8.27 -7.04
C ASN A 79 18.20 7.54 -5.69
N PRO A 80 17.60 8.21 -4.68
CA PRO A 80 17.28 7.57 -3.41
C PRO A 80 16.21 6.49 -3.61
N THR A 81 16.31 5.38 -2.89
CA THR A 81 15.23 4.39 -2.82
C THR A 81 14.26 4.82 -1.73
N PHE A 82 13.00 5.06 -2.10
CA PHE A 82 11.97 5.39 -1.12
C PHE A 82 10.57 5.02 -1.63
N VAL A 83 9.63 4.92 -0.69
CA VAL A 83 8.19 4.85 -1.00
C VAL A 83 7.42 5.71 -0.01
N PHE A 84 6.64 6.63 -0.55
CA PHE A 84 5.80 7.57 0.17
C PHE A 84 4.36 7.40 -0.29
N TYR A 85 3.44 7.37 0.68
CA TYR A 85 2.01 7.40 0.41
C TYR A 85 1.40 8.58 1.15
N VAL A 86 0.84 9.52 0.40
CA VAL A 86 0.21 10.74 0.91
C VAL A 86 -1.29 10.57 0.78
N VAL A 87 -2.04 10.84 1.84
CA VAL A 87 -3.50 10.74 1.86
C VAL A 87 -4.10 12.02 2.41
N GLU A 88 -4.83 12.75 1.58
CA GLU A 88 -5.48 14.00 1.98
C GLU A 88 -6.66 13.74 2.93
N LYS A 89 -6.84 14.68 3.86
CA LYS A 89 -7.96 14.70 4.79
C LYS A 89 -9.27 14.75 4.01
N GLY A 90 -10.18 13.84 4.34
CA GLY A 90 -11.44 13.66 3.62
C GLY A 90 -11.36 12.71 2.43
N SER A 91 -10.23 12.05 2.19
CA SER A 91 -10.19 10.79 1.43
C SER A 91 -10.87 9.66 2.22
N ALA A 92 -11.51 8.73 1.51
CA ALA A 92 -12.00 7.49 2.11
C ALA A 92 -10.85 6.65 2.70
N ALA A 93 -9.64 6.81 2.18
CA ALA A 93 -8.44 6.11 2.63
C ALA A 93 -7.77 6.73 3.87
N TYR A 94 -8.19 7.91 4.34
CA TYR A 94 -7.48 8.67 5.37
C TYR A 94 -7.33 7.94 6.71
N ASN A 95 -8.30 7.08 7.04
CA ASN A 95 -8.30 6.27 8.26
C ASN A 95 -8.12 4.78 7.98
N THR A 96 -7.80 4.40 6.74
CA THR A 96 -7.48 3.01 6.42
C THR A 96 -6.16 2.64 7.09
N PHE A 97 -6.10 1.46 7.70
CA PHE A 97 -4.89 0.99 8.35
C PHE A 97 -3.80 0.75 7.30
N VAL A 98 -2.59 1.24 7.59
CA VAL A 98 -1.42 1.05 6.73
C VAL A 98 -0.48 0.06 7.39
N VAL A 99 -0.16 -1.00 6.67
CA VAL A 99 0.78 -2.05 7.06
C VAL A 99 2.05 -1.85 6.24
N PHE A 100 3.18 -1.89 6.93
CA PHE A 100 4.49 -1.68 6.33
C PHE A 100 5.19 -3.03 6.19
N VAL A 101 5.68 -3.34 4.98
CA VAL A 101 6.50 -4.52 4.70
C VAL A 101 7.86 -4.10 4.14
N GLY A 102 8.92 -4.67 4.71
CA GLY A 102 10.30 -4.42 4.32
C GLY A 102 11.27 -5.28 5.12
N GLY A 103 12.51 -5.43 4.62
CA GLY A 103 13.61 -6.08 5.35
C GLY A 103 13.35 -7.56 5.72
N GLY A 104 12.53 -8.27 4.95
CA GLY A 104 12.16 -9.67 5.20
C GLY A 104 11.17 -9.88 6.35
N ALA A 105 10.59 -8.81 6.88
CA ALA A 105 9.53 -8.91 7.88
C ALA A 105 8.26 -9.54 7.28
N ARG A 106 7.56 -10.32 8.10
CA ARG A 106 6.24 -10.88 7.81
C ARG A 106 5.23 -10.25 8.75
N GLN A 107 4.16 -9.70 8.20
CA GLN A 107 3.08 -9.10 8.98
C GLN A 107 1.86 -10.00 8.93
N TRP A 108 1.30 -10.28 10.10
CA TRP A 108 0.02 -10.99 10.24
C TRP A 108 -1.09 -9.96 10.28
N ILE A 109 -1.96 -9.99 9.27
CA ILE A 109 -3.10 -9.08 9.17
C ILE A 109 -4.35 -9.86 9.55
N GLU A 110 -5.07 -9.39 10.56
CA GLU A 110 -6.41 -9.88 10.88
C GLU A 110 -7.41 -9.35 9.87
N ALA A 111 -8.30 -10.21 9.37
CA ALA A 111 -9.22 -9.89 8.27
C ALA A 111 -10.43 -9.03 8.68
N ASN A 112 -10.24 -8.04 9.55
CA ASN A 112 -11.37 -7.28 10.13
C ASN A 112 -11.77 -6.02 9.34
N SER A 113 -10.90 -5.54 8.45
CA SER A 113 -11.09 -4.28 7.75
C SER A 113 -10.21 -4.19 6.51
N GLU A 114 -10.34 -3.10 5.75
CA GLU A 114 -9.45 -2.84 4.63
C GLU A 114 -8.07 -2.38 5.12
N TYR A 115 -7.02 -2.88 4.48
CA TYR A 115 -5.64 -2.49 4.78
C TYR A 115 -4.94 -2.04 3.51
N VAL A 116 -4.19 -0.95 3.62
CA VAL A 116 -3.17 -0.55 2.65
C VAL A 116 -1.85 -1.19 3.08
N ILE A 117 -1.14 -1.79 2.16
CA ILE A 117 0.18 -2.37 2.37
C ILE A 117 1.19 -1.54 1.57
N LEU A 118 2.23 -1.05 2.24
CA LEU A 118 3.35 -0.35 1.62
C LEU A 118 4.61 -1.22 1.66
N SER A 119 5.29 -1.33 0.53
CA SER A 119 6.54 -2.08 0.40
C SER A 119 7.71 -1.17 0.08
N SER A 120 8.81 -1.34 0.81
CA SER A 120 10.05 -0.58 0.55
C SER A 120 10.82 -1.03 -0.69
N ILE A 121 10.48 -2.20 -1.24
CA ILE A 121 11.17 -2.78 -2.40
C ILE A 121 10.28 -2.93 -3.63
N GLY A 122 9.05 -2.43 -3.59
CA GLY A 122 8.12 -2.48 -4.72
C GLY A 122 7.50 -3.86 -5.00
N ILE A 123 7.61 -4.80 -4.05
CA ILE A 123 7.02 -6.13 -4.13
C ILE A 123 6.29 -6.42 -2.82
N ILE A 124 5.05 -6.90 -2.91
CA ILE A 124 4.24 -7.33 -1.79
C ILE A 124 3.77 -8.76 -2.05
N ASP A 125 4.25 -9.69 -1.23
CA ASP A 125 3.82 -11.07 -1.23
C ASP A 125 2.65 -11.28 -0.28
N PHE A 126 1.62 -11.97 -0.76
CA PHE A 126 0.44 -12.38 -0.01
C PHE A 126 0.40 -13.90 0.09
N GLY A 127 0.03 -14.42 1.25
CA GLY A 127 -0.19 -15.86 1.40
C GLY A 127 -0.63 -16.25 2.80
N ASN A 128 -0.64 -17.57 3.06
CA ASN A 128 -1.02 -18.16 4.35
C ASN A 128 -2.36 -17.63 4.88
N PHE A 129 -3.35 -17.58 4.00
CA PHE A 129 -4.72 -17.23 4.36
C PHE A 129 -5.31 -18.35 5.23
N THR A 130 -5.77 -18.01 6.44
CA THR A 130 -6.24 -18.97 7.43
C THR A 130 -7.54 -18.51 8.10
N GLY A 131 -8.35 -19.46 8.55
CA GLY A 131 -9.61 -19.19 9.25
C GLY A 131 -10.81 -18.85 8.35
N PHE A 132 -10.62 -18.76 7.03
CA PHE A 132 -11.71 -18.50 6.08
C PHE A 132 -12.52 -19.76 5.77
N THR A 133 -13.83 -19.56 5.60
CA THR A 133 -14.86 -20.55 5.25
C THR A 133 -15.69 -20.06 4.07
N GLU A 134 -16.46 -20.92 3.43
CA GLU A 134 -17.25 -20.56 2.22
C GLU A 134 -18.35 -19.52 2.49
N SER A 135 -18.74 -19.32 3.75
CA SER A 135 -19.70 -18.27 4.14
C SER A 135 -19.05 -16.90 4.34
N ASP A 136 -17.72 -16.82 4.31
CA ASP A 136 -17.00 -15.62 4.67
C ASP A 136 -16.81 -14.67 3.50
N PRO A 137 -16.72 -13.35 3.77
CA PRO A 137 -16.24 -12.42 2.77
C PRO A 137 -14.77 -12.74 2.46
N LEU A 138 -14.53 -13.19 1.24
CA LEU A 138 -13.19 -13.55 0.81
C LEU A 138 -12.38 -12.31 0.40
N PRO A 139 -11.06 -12.27 0.67
CA PRO A 139 -10.23 -11.12 0.37
C PRO A 139 -10.13 -10.88 -1.13
N THR A 140 -10.11 -9.60 -1.47
CA THR A 140 -9.79 -9.09 -2.80
C THR A 140 -8.59 -8.17 -2.69
N VAL A 141 -7.61 -8.31 -3.57
CA VAL A 141 -6.39 -7.49 -3.55
C VAL A 141 -6.29 -6.63 -4.81
N TYR A 142 -5.90 -5.38 -4.61
CA TYR A 142 -5.72 -4.35 -5.63
C TYR A 142 -4.29 -3.82 -5.58
N ALA A 143 -3.68 -3.54 -6.75
CA ALA A 143 -2.39 -2.85 -6.86
C ALA A 143 -2.60 -1.32 -6.84
N ALA A 144 -3.31 -0.82 -5.84
CA ALA A 144 -3.78 0.57 -5.78
C ALA A 144 -4.01 1.00 -4.32
N PRO A 145 -4.02 2.30 -4.01
CA PRO A 145 -4.47 2.79 -2.71
C PRO A 145 -5.96 2.54 -2.49
N ALA A 146 -6.36 2.54 -1.22
CA ALA A 146 -7.74 2.24 -0.79
C ALA A 146 -8.80 3.12 -1.46
N GLU A 147 -8.51 4.38 -1.75
CA GLU A 147 -9.49 5.27 -2.39
C GLU A 147 -9.76 4.95 -3.86
N ALA A 148 -8.86 4.22 -4.52
CA ALA A 148 -8.94 3.93 -5.93
C ALA A 148 -9.52 2.54 -6.23
N ILE A 149 -9.78 1.71 -5.22
CA ILE A 149 -10.20 0.32 -5.45
C ILE A 149 -11.54 0.20 -6.18
N ASP A 150 -12.43 1.20 -6.08
CA ASP A 150 -13.72 1.23 -6.80
C ASP A 150 -13.55 1.54 -8.29
N SER A 151 -12.44 2.15 -8.71
CA SER A 151 -12.11 2.45 -10.10
C SER A 151 -11.07 1.49 -10.68
N CYS A 152 -10.37 0.73 -9.83
CA CYS A 152 -9.36 -0.24 -10.23
C CYS A 152 -9.92 -1.67 -10.31
N ARG A 153 -9.35 -2.48 -11.20
CA ARG A 153 -9.60 -3.93 -11.21
C ARG A 153 -8.73 -4.63 -10.17
N PRO A 154 -9.26 -5.67 -9.48
CA PRO A 154 -8.46 -6.43 -8.56
C PRO A 154 -7.40 -7.26 -9.30
N VAL A 155 -6.21 -7.35 -8.72
CA VAL A 155 -5.12 -8.22 -9.18
C VAL A 155 -5.30 -9.66 -8.70
N PHE A 156 -6.07 -9.83 -7.61
CA PHE A 156 -6.44 -11.13 -7.09
C PHE A 156 -7.88 -11.13 -6.58
N THR A 157 -8.61 -12.17 -7.00
CA THR A 157 -9.89 -12.57 -6.43
C THR A 157 -9.86 -14.08 -6.25
N THR A 158 -10.23 -14.56 -5.07
CA THR A 158 -10.39 -16.00 -4.85
C THR A 158 -11.80 -16.46 -5.22
N ARG A 159 -11.92 -17.72 -5.63
CA ARG A 159 -13.20 -18.34 -6.00
C ARG A 159 -13.90 -19.03 -4.83
N SER A 160 -13.13 -19.47 -3.84
CA SER A 160 -13.59 -20.25 -2.69
C SER A 160 -12.65 -20.06 -1.50
N ALA A 161 -13.08 -20.44 -0.30
CA ALA A 161 -12.19 -20.49 0.85
C ALA A 161 -11.13 -21.59 0.71
N ALA A 162 -11.49 -22.72 0.10
CA ALA A 162 -10.55 -23.82 -0.19
C ALA A 162 -9.39 -23.41 -1.11
N SER A 163 -9.67 -22.65 -2.18
CA SER A 163 -8.63 -22.11 -3.07
C SER A 163 -7.77 -21.08 -2.37
N LEU A 164 -8.39 -20.24 -1.52
CA LEU A 164 -7.70 -19.18 -0.79
C LEU A 164 -6.61 -19.73 0.14
N ALA A 165 -6.92 -20.79 0.90
CA ALA A 165 -5.99 -21.41 1.86
C ALA A 165 -4.69 -21.94 1.22
N ASN A 166 -4.73 -22.24 -0.09
CA ASN A 166 -3.60 -22.80 -0.84
C ASN A 166 -2.96 -21.79 -1.81
N THR A 167 -3.29 -20.50 -1.68
CA THR A 167 -2.78 -19.45 -2.57
C THR A 167 -1.63 -18.70 -1.90
N ALA A 168 -0.55 -18.47 -2.66
CA ALA A 168 0.35 -17.33 -2.44
C ALA A 168 0.66 -16.65 -3.78
N PHE A 169 0.84 -15.34 -3.75
CA PHE A 169 1.11 -14.55 -4.94
C PHE A 169 1.80 -13.23 -4.60
N SER A 170 2.47 -12.64 -5.58
CA SER A 170 3.17 -11.37 -5.45
C SER A 170 2.45 -10.27 -6.23
N VAL A 171 2.44 -9.06 -5.67
CA VAL A 171 2.01 -7.82 -6.33
C VAL A 171 3.25 -6.95 -6.52
N ASN A 172 3.61 -6.66 -7.77
CA ASN A 172 4.77 -5.83 -8.12
C ASN A 172 4.39 -4.35 -8.12
N SER A 173 4.12 -3.81 -6.94
CA SER A 173 3.77 -2.41 -6.71
C SER A 173 4.31 -1.95 -5.35
N PRO A 174 4.70 -0.67 -5.21
CA PRO A 174 5.05 -0.09 -3.90
C PRO A 174 3.86 -0.04 -2.93
N ILE A 175 2.63 -0.14 -3.45
CA ILE A 175 1.39 -0.12 -2.67
C ILE A 175 0.43 -1.21 -3.14
N ALA A 176 -0.29 -1.82 -2.20
CA ALA A 176 -1.45 -2.64 -2.48
C ALA A 176 -2.54 -2.38 -1.45
N THR A 177 -3.79 -2.67 -1.80
CA THR A 177 -4.91 -2.67 -0.85
C THR A 177 -5.51 -4.06 -0.81
N VAL A 178 -5.68 -4.61 0.39
CA VAL A 178 -6.50 -5.80 0.62
C VAL A 178 -7.82 -5.38 1.24
N SER A 179 -8.93 -5.81 0.62
CA SER A 179 -10.28 -5.56 1.10
C SER A 179 -10.96 -6.88 1.42
N PHE A 180 -11.54 -6.99 2.61
CA PHE A 180 -12.40 -8.11 3.01
C PHE A 180 -13.88 -7.70 3.00
N LYS A 181 -14.24 -6.64 2.28
CA LYS A 181 -15.64 -6.27 2.07
C LYS A 181 -16.27 -7.28 1.12
N GLY A 182 -16.96 -8.28 1.66
CA GLY A 182 -17.87 -9.11 0.87
C GLY A 182 -19.06 -8.27 0.38
N GLY A 183 -19.65 -8.67 -0.75
CA GLY A 183 -20.76 -7.95 -1.38
C GLY A 183 -21.82 -7.43 -0.40
N SER A 184 -22.08 -6.12 -0.47
CA SER A 184 -23.18 -5.37 0.14
C SER A 184 -23.60 -5.81 1.56
N GLY A 185 -22.76 -5.56 2.57
CA GLY A 185 -23.19 -5.59 3.96
C GLY A 185 -22.06 -5.31 4.92
N ASN A 186 -22.36 -4.62 6.02
CA ASN A 186 -21.45 -4.46 7.15
C ASN A 186 -21.08 -5.84 7.71
N TRP A 187 -19.88 -6.34 7.39
CA TRP A 187 -19.35 -7.56 7.97
C TRP A 187 -17.86 -7.41 8.18
N ASP A 188 -17.52 -7.26 9.46
CA ASP A 188 -16.24 -7.66 10.01
C ASP A 188 -16.05 -9.14 9.63
N ALA A 189 -14.95 -9.54 8.96
CA ALA A 189 -14.76 -10.97 8.71
C ALA A 189 -14.69 -11.72 10.06
N GLY A 190 -14.51 -11.04 11.18
CA GLY A 190 -14.59 -11.64 12.49
C GLY A 190 -13.26 -12.25 12.91
N TYR A 191 -13.10 -12.34 14.23
CA TYR A 191 -11.87 -12.74 14.86
C TYR A 191 -11.38 -14.12 14.39
N GLY A 192 -10.06 -14.28 14.27
CA GLY A 192 -9.43 -15.57 13.98
C GLY A 192 -9.17 -15.84 12.50
N LYS A 193 -9.35 -14.84 11.63
CA LYS A 193 -9.04 -14.90 10.19
C LYS A 193 -7.83 -14.06 9.89
N PHE A 194 -6.83 -14.66 9.23
CA PHE A 194 -5.56 -13.99 9.01
C PHE A 194 -5.03 -14.22 7.61
N LEU A 195 -4.20 -13.29 7.17
CA LEU A 195 -3.25 -13.53 6.09
C LEU A 195 -1.88 -13.00 6.48
N ILE A 196 -0.85 -13.46 5.76
CA ILE A 196 0.50 -12.95 5.90
C ILE A 196 0.83 -12.10 4.69
N VAL A 197 1.36 -10.91 4.95
CA VAL A 197 2.03 -10.08 3.92
C VAL A 197 3.51 -9.97 4.20
N SER A 198 4.33 -9.91 3.15
CA SER A 198 5.78 -9.76 3.26
C SER A 198 6.37 -9.06 2.04
N SER A 199 7.62 -8.61 2.16
CA SER A 199 8.46 -8.25 1.01
C SER A 199 9.21 -9.46 0.43
N ASP A 200 9.20 -10.60 1.14
CA ASP A 200 9.88 -11.81 0.72
C ASP A 200 8.89 -12.87 0.25
N ALA A 201 9.34 -13.71 -0.70
CA ALA A 201 8.53 -14.77 -1.27
C ALA A 201 7.92 -15.67 -0.18
N ILE A 202 6.59 -15.64 -0.08
CA ILE A 202 5.83 -16.56 0.77
C ILE A 202 5.65 -17.85 -0.03
N GLN A 203 6.33 -18.93 0.38
CA GLN A 203 6.10 -20.23 -0.23
C GLN A 203 4.71 -20.75 0.17
N SER A 204 3.90 -21.11 -0.83
CA SER A 204 2.69 -21.92 -0.65
C SER A 204 2.72 -23.14 -1.56
N SER A 205 2.06 -24.22 -1.13
CA SER A 205 1.75 -25.34 -2.00
C SER A 205 0.56 -24.98 -2.88
N MET A 206 0.80 -24.57 -4.13
CA MET A 206 -0.28 -24.37 -5.10
C MET A 206 -1.00 -25.70 -5.36
N THR A 207 -2.25 -25.83 -4.90
CA THR A 207 -3.13 -26.94 -5.27
C THR A 207 -3.98 -26.55 -6.49
N GLN A 208 -4.60 -27.54 -7.14
CA GLN A 208 -5.19 -27.43 -8.50
C GLN A 208 -6.43 -26.51 -8.64
N ASP A 209 -6.92 -25.88 -7.57
CA ASP A 209 -8.06 -24.95 -7.64
C ASP A 209 -7.58 -23.53 -7.95
N ALA A 210 -7.43 -23.24 -9.24
CA ALA A 210 -6.82 -22.01 -9.75
C ALA A 210 -7.61 -20.75 -9.38
N SER A 211 -7.02 -19.90 -8.54
CA SER A 211 -7.34 -18.48 -8.44
C SER A 211 -6.69 -17.71 -9.61
N ALA A 212 -7.32 -16.63 -10.07
CA ALA A 212 -6.72 -15.77 -11.08
C ALA A 212 -5.81 -14.75 -10.40
N VAL A 213 -4.53 -14.72 -10.79
CA VAL A 213 -3.58 -13.68 -10.40
C VAL A 213 -3.18 -12.92 -11.66
N TYR A 214 -3.45 -11.63 -11.69
CA TYR A 214 -2.96 -10.75 -12.75
C TYR A 214 -1.73 -10.02 -12.24
N THR A 215 -0.57 -10.30 -12.83
CA THR A 215 0.68 -9.63 -12.49
C THR A 215 1.13 -8.74 -13.64
N SER A 216 1.29 -7.44 -13.36
CA SER A 216 2.01 -6.48 -14.17
C SER A 216 2.68 -5.50 -13.21
N PRO A 217 3.85 -4.93 -13.55
CA PRO A 217 4.41 -3.84 -12.74
C PRO A 217 3.45 -2.66 -12.65
N GLY A 218 3.42 -2.00 -11.49
CA GLY A 218 2.67 -0.76 -11.27
C GLY A 218 1.19 -0.95 -10.89
N TYR A 219 0.37 0.04 -11.24
CA TYR A 219 -1.02 0.17 -10.81
C TYR A 219 -1.98 -0.59 -11.73
N VAL A 220 -1.85 -1.91 -11.75
CA VAL A 220 -2.56 -2.78 -12.68
C VAL A 220 -4.07 -2.63 -12.55
N GLY A 221 -4.73 -2.33 -13.67
CA GLY A 221 -6.19 -2.27 -13.74
C GLY A 221 -6.80 -0.95 -13.28
N CYS A 222 -5.99 0.06 -12.97
CA CYS A 222 -6.45 1.42 -12.69
C CYS A 222 -6.45 2.29 -13.97
N PRO A 223 -7.40 3.23 -14.10
CA PRO A 223 -7.46 4.18 -15.22
C PRO A 223 -6.35 5.24 -15.18
#